data_AF-A0A3M7NIZ3-F1
#
_entry.id   AF-A0A3M7NIZ3-F1
#
_cell.length_a   1.000
_cell.length_b   1.000
_cell.length_c   1.000
_cell.angle_alpha   90.00
_cell.angle_beta   90.00
_cell.angle_gamma   90.00
#
_symmetry.space_group_name_H-M   'P 1'
#
loop_
_entity.id
_entity.type
_entity.pdbx_description
1 polymer ?
#
loop_
_entity_poly.entity_id
_entity_poly.type
_entity_poly.pdbx_seq_one_letter_code
_entity_poly.pdbx_strand_id
1 'polypeptide(L)'
;MAPKVRAKSVRSCADATEPTKPQPPNWPPLAPLVPANQLHIETLHTDQILIIRNLFTSKLCKDYVSFLSSLRLMTTPTKAKRDEATRVNDRFQIDDALFAQRLWDKTALRQLVEQYADQSAWKGDVLGLNPNIRVYRYRPGQFFGQHYDESNRVLFGPNKTPGRTTWTLLIYLTTCEGGETAFYPEPKRKDKVHEPIEVRMEVGMALLHNHDDCMLHEGKEVKSGEKWVLRSDLVVSSSDFFLSKSRELYEYKGKAKATITMHRTLSIRSRKKDQKDAPSHTFSFGTLRGISKAELAKKLYKLIKTENYVIDAYDNAGRERLSIASQLSDWGESTNDDAISDISDKLGVILSEIGEQEELFAQNLEDYRNILKQIRNTEQSVQPSRDQKAKISDEIQKLKYKEPTSPKLPTLEQELVRAEAQNLVAEAQLTNITRQKIKEAYDLHFAATIERAEKQIILAKYGRRLLNLLDDTPVVPGDNRPQFTGAADAIQVLADAEQDLQQWQPNLEPIHTNASGLGANLMPLDDATTTVLEVEQRELAQHVANAAESPGSQHKQAEDHQGKHLEGAVAS
;
A
#
# COMPACT_ATOMS: atom_id res chain seq x y z
N MET A 1 46.98 46.39 38.86
CA MET A 1 46.90 45.07 38.19
C MET A 1 45.48 44.90 37.68
N ALA A 2 45.32 44.74 36.37
CA ALA A 2 44.04 44.82 35.66
C ALA A 2 43.14 43.58 35.90
N PRO A 3 41.80 43.73 35.96
CA PRO A 3 40.89 42.60 36.01
C PRO A 3 40.55 42.09 34.59
N LYS A 4 40.66 40.76 34.41
CA LYS A 4 40.37 40.05 33.16
C LYS A 4 38.87 40.07 32.84
N VAL A 5 38.55 40.57 31.65
CA VAL A 5 37.23 40.57 31.02
C VAL A 5 36.85 39.15 30.58
N ARG A 6 35.65 38.69 30.95
CA ARG A 6 35.08 37.40 30.54
C ARG A 6 34.24 37.64 29.27
N ALA A 7 34.69 37.12 28.13
CA ALA A 7 34.00 37.23 26.85
C ALA A 7 32.69 36.42 26.86
N LYS A 8 31.58 37.04 26.42
CA LYS A 8 30.31 36.38 26.13
C LYS A 8 30.42 35.70 24.76
N SER A 9 30.25 34.38 24.69
CA SER A 9 30.08 33.68 23.41
C SER A 9 28.65 33.89 22.90
N VAL A 10 28.54 34.50 21.73
CA VAL A 10 27.30 34.60 20.96
C VAL A 10 26.89 33.18 20.55
N ARG A 11 25.72 32.71 20.99
CA ARG A 11 25.07 31.53 20.41
C ARG A 11 24.46 31.97 19.07
N SER A 12 25.03 31.51 17.97
CA SER A 12 24.41 31.59 16.65
C SER A 12 23.11 30.78 16.68
N CYS A 13 22.00 31.42 16.31
CA CYS A 13 20.77 30.73 15.97
C CYS A 13 21.08 29.79 14.80
N ALA A 14 20.97 28.48 15.04
CA ALA A 14 20.92 27.51 13.96
C ALA A 14 19.56 27.64 13.29
N ASP A 15 19.58 27.88 11.97
CA ASP A 15 18.40 27.78 11.11
C ASP A 15 17.69 26.46 11.36
N ALA A 16 16.40 26.54 11.61
CA ALA A 16 15.51 25.39 11.59
C ALA A 16 15.26 25.03 10.12
N THR A 17 16.17 24.26 9.52
CA THR A 17 15.94 23.63 8.22
C THR A 17 14.73 22.70 8.31
N GLU A 18 13.76 22.93 7.45
CA GLU A 18 12.65 22.00 7.18
C GLU A 18 13.17 20.57 6.96
N PRO A 19 12.41 19.52 7.34
CA PRO A 19 12.81 18.15 7.06
C PRO A 19 12.70 17.89 5.54
N THR A 20 13.78 18.16 4.82
CA THR A 20 14.00 17.67 3.46
C THR A 20 13.77 16.17 3.43
N LYS A 21 13.00 15.67 2.45
CA LYS A 21 12.85 14.23 2.21
C LYS A 21 14.25 13.59 2.22
N PRO A 22 14.44 12.47 2.92
CA PRO A 22 15.76 11.84 3.02
C PRO A 22 16.27 11.55 1.61
N GLN A 23 17.47 12.05 1.28
CA GLN A 23 18.06 11.80 -0.03
C GLN A 23 18.56 10.35 -0.10
N PRO A 24 18.41 9.69 -1.27
CA PRO A 24 18.99 8.37 -1.48
C PRO A 24 20.50 8.37 -1.25
N PRO A 25 21.05 7.35 -0.56
CA PRO A 25 22.47 7.28 -0.33
C PRO A 25 23.18 6.86 -1.64
N ASN A 26 24.47 7.15 -1.76
CA ASN A 26 25.24 6.78 -2.95
C ASN A 26 25.59 5.28 -2.93
N TRP A 27 24.67 4.43 -3.40
CA TRP A 27 24.82 2.98 -3.41
C TRP A 27 26.07 2.53 -4.16
N PRO A 28 26.87 1.58 -3.62
CA PRO A 28 28.00 1.01 -4.34
C PRO A 28 27.55 0.34 -5.64
N PRO A 29 28.41 0.28 -6.67
CA PRO A 29 28.11 -0.46 -7.89
C PRO A 29 27.73 -1.92 -7.60
N LEU A 30 26.74 -2.45 -8.33
CA LEU A 30 26.38 -3.86 -8.30
C LEU A 30 27.39 -4.67 -9.14
N ALA A 31 28.64 -4.76 -8.67
CA ALA A 31 29.71 -5.49 -9.35
C ALA A 31 30.79 -5.97 -8.35
N PRO A 32 31.42 -7.14 -8.57
CA PRO A 32 31.14 -8.11 -9.65
C PRO A 32 29.89 -8.95 -9.35
N LEU A 33 29.19 -9.37 -10.41
CA LEU A 33 27.99 -10.22 -10.36
C LEU A 33 28.27 -11.60 -10.95
N VAL A 34 27.47 -12.59 -10.54
CA VAL A 34 27.49 -13.93 -11.12
C VAL A 34 26.70 -13.92 -12.43
N PRO A 35 27.20 -14.53 -13.52
CA PRO A 35 26.45 -14.66 -14.77
C PRO A 35 25.11 -15.38 -14.56
N ALA A 36 24.04 -14.90 -15.19
CA ALA A 36 22.69 -15.43 -14.98
C ALA A 36 22.55 -16.92 -15.33
N ASN A 37 23.31 -17.43 -16.31
CA ASN A 37 23.32 -18.85 -16.69
C ASN A 37 23.96 -19.79 -15.64
N GLN A 38 24.58 -19.25 -14.60
CA GLN A 38 25.12 -20.00 -13.46
C GLN A 38 24.20 -19.94 -12.23
N LEU A 39 23.08 -19.22 -12.35
CA LEU A 39 22.09 -19.05 -11.30
C LEU A 39 20.80 -19.76 -11.70
N HIS A 40 20.05 -20.22 -10.71
CA HIS A 40 18.71 -20.77 -10.89
C HIS A 40 17.91 -20.54 -9.61
N ILE A 41 16.59 -20.57 -9.75
CA ILE A 41 15.67 -20.57 -8.60
C ILE A 41 15.54 -22.02 -8.12
N GLU A 42 15.79 -22.24 -6.84
CA GLU A 42 15.56 -23.51 -6.14
C GLU A 42 14.29 -23.37 -5.29
N THR A 43 13.34 -24.28 -5.49
CA THR A 43 12.08 -24.31 -4.73
C THR A 43 12.27 -25.11 -3.44
N LEU A 44 12.25 -24.43 -2.28
CA LEU A 44 12.29 -25.08 -0.97
C LEU A 44 10.90 -25.53 -0.51
N HIS A 45 9.88 -24.73 -0.82
CA HIS A 45 8.48 -25.09 -0.62
C HIS A 45 7.67 -24.52 -1.78
N THR A 46 6.92 -25.39 -2.46
CA THR A 46 6.07 -25.04 -3.59
C THR A 46 5.16 -23.87 -3.23
N ASP A 47 5.06 -22.91 -4.16
CA ASP A 47 4.25 -21.67 -4.09
C ASP A 47 4.54 -20.73 -2.91
N GLN A 48 5.57 -21.01 -2.11
CA GLN A 48 5.77 -20.35 -0.81
C GLN A 48 7.20 -19.88 -0.57
N ILE A 49 8.21 -20.70 -0.88
CA ILE A 49 9.60 -20.44 -0.49
C ILE A 49 10.53 -20.81 -1.63
N LEU A 50 11.19 -19.81 -2.20
CA LEU A 50 12.15 -19.92 -3.30
C LEU A 50 13.49 -19.31 -2.88
N ILE A 51 14.61 -19.89 -3.32
CA ILE A 51 15.93 -19.34 -3.07
C ILE A 51 16.76 -19.23 -4.35
N ILE A 52 17.69 -18.26 -4.36
CA ILE A 52 18.70 -18.09 -5.40
C ILE A 52 20.05 -17.98 -4.70
N ARG A 53 20.90 -18.98 -4.86
CA ARG A 53 22.24 -19.00 -4.25
C ARG A 53 23.20 -18.14 -5.05
N ASN A 54 24.13 -17.48 -4.37
CA ASN A 54 25.17 -16.64 -5.00
C ASN A 54 24.64 -15.54 -5.93
N LEU A 55 23.43 -15.02 -5.71
CA LEU A 55 22.92 -13.87 -6.46
C LEU A 55 23.90 -12.70 -6.36
N PHE A 56 24.42 -12.44 -5.16
CA PHE A 56 25.55 -11.54 -4.94
C PHE A 56 26.84 -12.33 -4.75
N THR A 57 27.95 -11.82 -5.30
CA THR A 57 29.27 -12.38 -5.00
C THR A 57 29.69 -12.02 -3.58
N SER A 58 30.54 -12.84 -2.95
CA SER A 58 31.04 -12.53 -1.61
C SER A 58 31.81 -11.20 -1.54
N LYS A 59 32.44 -10.77 -2.65
CA LYS A 59 33.06 -9.44 -2.74
C LYS A 59 32.00 -8.34 -2.71
N LEU A 60 30.96 -8.45 -3.52
CA LEU A 60 29.86 -7.49 -3.55
C LEU A 60 29.18 -7.37 -2.18
N CYS A 61 28.93 -8.48 -1.51
CA CYS A 61 28.39 -8.48 -0.15
C CYS A 61 29.28 -7.72 0.84
N LYS A 62 30.60 -7.95 0.82
CA LYS A 62 31.56 -7.24 1.69
C LYS A 62 31.57 -5.72 1.41
N ASP A 63 31.58 -5.33 0.14
CA ASP A 63 31.57 -3.93 -0.28
C ASP A 63 30.27 -3.24 0.21
N TYR A 64 29.12 -3.92 0.07
CA TYR A 64 27.84 -3.44 0.58
C TYR A 64 27.80 -3.37 2.11
N VAL A 65 28.24 -4.39 2.83
CA VAL A 65 28.28 -4.35 4.31
C VAL A 65 29.16 -3.20 4.80
N SER A 66 30.32 -2.98 4.16
CA SER A 66 31.20 -1.85 4.47
C SER A 66 30.48 -0.51 4.30
N PHE A 67 29.80 -0.31 3.17
CA PHE A 67 29.02 0.91 2.92
C PHE A 67 27.84 1.05 3.89
N LEU A 68 27.03 0.01 4.05
CA LEU A 68 25.84 0.02 4.90
C LEU A 68 26.18 0.28 6.37
N SER A 69 27.37 -0.14 6.82
CA SER A 69 27.87 0.15 8.17
C SER A 69 28.14 1.64 8.43
N SER A 70 28.33 2.44 7.37
CA SER A 70 28.47 3.90 7.47
C SER A 70 27.13 4.65 7.54
N LEU A 71 26.02 3.99 7.19
CA LEU A 71 24.70 4.58 7.26
C LEU A 71 24.24 4.70 8.71
N ARG A 72 23.34 5.66 8.98
CA ARG A 72 22.70 5.80 10.29
C ARG A 72 21.49 4.88 10.38
N LEU A 73 21.67 3.67 10.89
CA LEU A 73 20.57 2.76 11.19
C LEU A 73 19.87 3.17 12.50
N MET A 74 18.57 2.96 12.56
CA MET A 74 17.75 3.17 13.76
C MET A 74 17.31 1.83 14.35
N THR A 75 17.60 1.61 15.63
CA THR A 75 17.13 0.42 16.35
C THR A 75 15.61 0.51 16.57
N THR A 76 14.89 -0.56 16.24
CA THR A 76 13.44 -0.64 16.45
C THR A 76 13.09 -0.66 17.94
N PRO A 77 11.94 -0.08 18.35
CA PRO A 77 11.51 -0.11 19.74
C PRO A 77 11.26 -1.54 20.24
N THR A 78 11.74 -1.86 21.45
CA THR A 78 11.59 -3.20 22.05
C THR A 78 10.15 -3.57 22.41
N LYS A 79 9.27 -2.57 22.60
CA LYS A 79 7.84 -2.80 22.81
C LYS A 79 7.12 -2.68 21.47
N ALA A 80 6.56 -3.80 21.01
CA ALA A 80 5.64 -3.80 19.89
C ALA A 80 4.39 -2.95 20.21
N LYS A 81 3.79 -2.35 19.18
CA LYS A 81 2.44 -1.81 19.31
C LYS A 81 1.45 -2.95 19.48
N ARG A 82 0.25 -2.64 19.98
CA ARG A 82 -0.86 -3.60 19.99
C ARG A 82 -1.05 -4.12 18.56
N ASP A 83 -1.03 -5.44 18.39
CA ASP A 83 -1.19 -6.17 17.12
C ASP A 83 0.02 -6.14 16.14
N GLU A 84 1.20 -5.65 16.55
CA GLU A 84 2.45 -5.80 15.80
C GLU A 84 3.36 -6.88 16.44
N ALA A 85 4.15 -7.61 15.64
CA ALA A 85 5.11 -8.57 16.17
C ALA A 85 6.32 -7.88 16.83
N THR A 86 6.84 -8.48 17.91
CA THR A 86 8.02 -7.96 18.60
C THR A 86 9.24 -8.04 17.70
N ARG A 87 9.91 -6.90 17.52
CA ARG A 87 11.10 -6.79 16.68
C ARG A 87 12.17 -5.95 17.35
N VAL A 88 13.38 -6.47 17.37
CA VAL A 88 14.56 -5.76 17.83
C VAL A 88 15.61 -5.92 16.75
N ASN A 89 15.80 -4.89 15.92
CA ASN A 89 16.86 -4.83 14.92
C ASN A 89 17.23 -3.39 14.58
N ASP A 90 18.39 -3.20 13.96
CA ASP A 90 18.77 -1.91 13.39
C ASP A 90 18.25 -1.82 11.96
N ARG A 91 17.55 -0.74 11.63
CA ARG A 91 16.88 -0.57 10.34
C ARG A 91 17.26 0.74 9.67
N PHE A 92 17.48 0.68 8.36
CA PHE A 92 17.47 1.82 7.46
C PHE A 92 16.41 1.58 6.38
N GLN A 93 15.69 2.63 5.97
CA GLN A 93 14.63 2.56 4.96
C GLN A 93 14.70 3.81 4.10
N ILE A 94 14.58 3.63 2.78
CA ILE A 94 14.57 4.72 1.81
C ILE A 94 13.69 4.33 0.62
N ASP A 95 13.05 5.32 0.01
CA ASP A 95 12.38 5.15 -1.27
C ASP A 95 13.38 5.51 -2.39
N ASP A 96 13.77 4.53 -3.20
CA ASP A 96 14.75 4.69 -4.29
C ASP A 96 14.43 3.77 -5.48
N ALA A 97 13.57 4.28 -6.38
CA ALA A 97 13.17 3.59 -7.60
C ALA A 97 14.34 3.27 -8.54
N LEU A 98 15.37 4.11 -8.59
CA LEU A 98 16.53 3.90 -9.46
C LEU A 98 17.39 2.73 -8.95
N PHE A 99 17.59 2.63 -7.63
CA PHE A 99 18.29 1.48 -7.06
C PHE A 99 17.47 0.20 -7.20
N ALA A 100 16.16 0.23 -6.95
CA ALA A 100 15.28 -0.91 -7.15
C ALA A 100 15.34 -1.44 -8.60
N GLN A 101 15.27 -0.52 -9.58
CA GLN A 101 15.44 -0.87 -10.99
C GLN A 101 16.82 -1.46 -11.29
N ARG A 102 17.91 -0.86 -10.78
CA ARG A 102 19.25 -1.42 -10.97
C ARG A 102 19.37 -2.82 -10.37
N LEU A 103 18.82 -3.04 -9.18
CA LEU A 103 18.82 -4.35 -8.53
C LEU A 103 18.06 -5.37 -9.37
N TRP A 104 16.92 -4.99 -9.95
CA TRP A 104 16.11 -5.83 -10.83
C TRP A 104 16.80 -6.15 -12.17
N ASP A 105 17.26 -5.13 -12.89
CA ASP A 105 17.74 -5.23 -14.28
C ASP A 105 19.22 -5.60 -14.39
N LYS A 106 20.08 -5.17 -13.45
CA LYS A 106 21.54 -5.42 -13.53
C LYS A 106 21.96 -6.75 -12.93
N THR A 107 21.21 -7.26 -11.95
CA THR A 107 21.41 -8.62 -11.45
C THR A 107 20.69 -9.62 -12.35
N ALA A 108 20.79 -10.92 -12.03
CA ALA A 108 20.04 -11.95 -12.73
C ALA A 108 18.56 -12.04 -12.30
N LEU A 109 18.09 -11.23 -11.34
CA LEU A 109 16.75 -11.36 -10.76
C LEU A 109 15.64 -11.36 -11.81
N ARG A 110 15.60 -10.35 -12.67
CA ARG A 110 14.59 -10.25 -13.73
C ARG A 110 14.55 -11.50 -14.60
N GLN A 111 15.72 -11.89 -15.13
CA GLN A 111 15.84 -13.06 -16.01
C GLN A 111 15.37 -14.34 -15.29
N LEU A 112 15.76 -14.53 -14.02
CA LEU A 112 15.41 -15.71 -13.24
C LEU A 112 13.91 -15.79 -12.96
N VAL A 113 13.26 -14.66 -12.65
CA VAL A 113 11.81 -14.60 -12.41
C VAL A 113 11.04 -14.85 -13.72
N GLU A 114 11.44 -14.19 -14.82
CA GLU A 114 10.82 -14.36 -16.14
C GLU A 114 11.00 -15.79 -16.70
N GLN A 115 12.10 -16.47 -16.36
CA GLN A 115 12.40 -17.83 -16.82
C GLN A 115 12.03 -18.93 -15.80
N TYR A 116 11.42 -18.56 -14.68
CA TYR A 116 10.99 -19.53 -13.68
C TYR A 116 9.95 -20.49 -14.30
N ALA A 117 10.15 -21.80 -14.11
CA ALA A 117 9.35 -22.81 -14.80
C ALA A 117 7.85 -22.72 -14.47
N ASP A 118 7.53 -22.31 -13.25
CA ASP A 118 6.15 -22.15 -12.80
C ASP A 118 5.76 -20.68 -12.71
N GLN A 119 5.37 -20.09 -13.84
CA GLN A 119 4.91 -18.70 -13.89
C GLN A 119 3.60 -18.47 -13.10
N SER A 120 2.84 -19.52 -12.80
CA SER A 120 1.60 -19.40 -12.03
C SER A 120 1.86 -19.01 -10.57
N ALA A 121 3.04 -19.32 -10.04
CA ALA A 121 3.46 -18.95 -8.69
C ALA A 121 3.47 -17.43 -8.45
N TRP A 122 3.61 -16.61 -9.50
CA TRP A 122 3.61 -15.15 -9.39
C TRP A 122 2.21 -14.53 -9.33
N LYS A 123 1.18 -15.30 -9.73
CA LYS A 123 -0.23 -14.89 -9.75
C LYS A 123 -0.50 -13.59 -10.54
N GLY A 124 0.30 -13.33 -11.57
CA GLY A 124 0.18 -12.19 -12.48
C GLY A 124 1.54 -11.76 -13.04
N ASP A 125 1.55 -10.72 -13.88
CA ASP A 125 2.78 -10.19 -14.47
C ASP A 125 3.67 -9.46 -13.45
N VAL A 126 4.90 -9.95 -13.24
CA VAL A 126 5.88 -9.31 -12.37
C VAL A 126 6.47 -8.07 -13.05
N LEU A 127 6.16 -6.89 -12.51
CA LEU A 127 6.59 -5.59 -13.04
C LEU A 127 8.02 -5.23 -12.63
N GLY A 128 8.46 -5.66 -11.44
CA GLY A 128 9.81 -5.39 -10.92
C GLY A 128 9.87 -5.37 -9.40
N LEU A 129 10.73 -4.53 -8.83
CA LEU A 129 10.96 -4.42 -7.39
C LEU A 129 10.35 -3.15 -6.78
N ASN A 130 9.78 -3.27 -5.59
CA ASN A 130 9.26 -2.15 -4.82
C ASN A 130 10.38 -1.13 -4.51
N PRO A 131 10.19 0.18 -4.79
CA PRO A 131 11.17 1.23 -4.51
C PRO A 131 11.48 1.42 -3.01
N ASN A 132 10.67 0.87 -2.11
CA ASN A 132 10.89 0.91 -0.67
C ASN A 132 12.00 -0.07 -0.24
N ILE A 133 13.25 0.38 -0.36
CA ILE A 133 14.44 -0.39 -0.01
C ILE A 133 14.68 -0.34 1.49
N ARG A 134 14.88 -1.51 2.09
CA ARG A 134 15.11 -1.66 3.53
C ARG A 134 16.41 -2.39 3.78
N VAL A 135 17.15 -1.95 4.78
CA VAL A 135 18.35 -2.61 5.26
C VAL A 135 18.15 -2.98 6.72
N TYR A 136 18.48 -4.21 7.05
CA TYR A 136 18.41 -4.74 8.40
C TYR A 136 19.79 -5.19 8.87
N ARG A 137 20.14 -4.81 10.10
CA ARG A 137 21.25 -5.38 10.85
C ARG A 137 20.73 -5.98 12.15
N TYR A 138 21.12 -7.23 12.42
CA TYR A 138 20.84 -7.91 13.67
C TYR A 138 22.15 -8.28 14.37
N ARG A 139 22.26 -7.93 15.64
CA ARG A 139 23.36 -8.25 16.56
C ARG A 139 22.96 -9.39 17.52
N PRO A 140 23.90 -9.98 18.29
CA PRO A 140 23.54 -10.99 19.27
C PRO A 140 22.39 -10.53 20.20
N GLY A 141 21.36 -11.36 20.35
CA GLY A 141 20.14 -11.07 21.11
C GLY A 141 19.03 -10.36 20.33
N GLN A 142 19.26 -9.98 19.07
CA GLN A 142 18.28 -9.31 18.20
C GLN A 142 17.53 -10.33 17.33
N PHE A 143 16.23 -10.07 17.10
CA PHE A 143 15.31 -10.98 16.41
C PHE A 143 14.13 -10.22 15.79
N PHE A 144 13.33 -10.93 14.99
CA PHE A 144 12.00 -10.49 14.58
C PHE A 144 11.02 -11.65 14.78
N GLY A 145 10.13 -11.52 15.75
CA GLY A 145 9.21 -12.60 16.14
C GLY A 145 8.22 -12.95 15.03
N GLN A 146 7.48 -14.04 15.26
CA GLN A 146 6.49 -14.58 14.33
C GLN A 146 5.50 -13.53 13.84
N HIS A 147 5.36 -13.42 12.52
CA HIS A 147 4.45 -12.50 11.84
C HIS A 147 4.06 -13.02 10.45
N TYR A 148 3.11 -12.33 9.85
CA TYR A 148 2.77 -12.40 8.44
C TYR A 148 3.24 -11.11 7.76
N ASP A 149 3.75 -11.20 6.55
CA ASP A 149 4.03 -10.03 5.72
C ASP A 149 2.75 -9.61 5.00
N GLU A 150 2.52 -8.30 4.86
CA GLU A 150 1.34 -7.74 4.19
C GLU A 150 1.67 -7.32 2.75
N SER A 151 0.74 -7.62 1.84
CA SER A 151 0.78 -7.14 0.46
C SER A 151 0.43 -5.64 0.40
N ASN A 152 1.30 -4.83 -0.20
CA ASN A 152 1.09 -3.39 -0.35
C ASN A 152 0.68 -3.08 -1.79
N ARG A 153 -0.41 -2.33 -1.98
CA ARG A 153 -0.73 -1.74 -3.29
C ARG A 153 0.25 -0.60 -3.58
N VAL A 154 0.77 -0.54 -4.80
CA VAL A 154 1.77 0.44 -5.24
C VAL A 154 1.44 0.95 -6.65
N LEU A 155 1.76 2.21 -6.92
CA LEU A 155 1.79 2.76 -8.28
C LEU A 155 3.21 2.59 -8.82
N PHE A 156 3.39 1.63 -9.73
CA PHE A 156 4.70 1.20 -10.20
C PHE A 156 5.17 1.97 -11.44
N GLY A 157 6.44 2.38 -11.42
CA GLY A 157 7.10 3.00 -12.57
C GLY A 157 6.59 4.41 -12.92
N PRO A 158 7.12 5.01 -14.00
CA PRO A 158 6.77 6.36 -14.42
C PRO A 158 5.30 6.49 -14.87
N ASN A 159 4.74 5.39 -15.39
CA ASN A 159 3.34 5.33 -15.83
C ASN A 159 2.36 5.10 -14.68
N LYS A 160 2.84 4.99 -13.44
CA LYS A 160 2.03 4.75 -12.24
C LYS A 160 1.10 3.54 -12.39
N THR A 161 1.61 2.46 -12.99
CA THR A 161 0.84 1.23 -13.21
C THR A 161 0.41 0.65 -11.87
N PRO A 162 -0.90 0.41 -11.62
CA PRO A 162 -1.36 -0.22 -10.40
C PRO A 162 -0.77 -1.63 -10.25
N GLY A 163 -0.11 -1.87 -9.11
CA GLY A 163 0.44 -3.18 -8.77
C GLY A 163 0.32 -3.47 -7.28
N ARG A 164 0.68 -4.69 -6.89
CA ARG A 164 0.70 -5.14 -5.49
C ARG A 164 2.00 -5.87 -5.21
N THR A 165 2.55 -5.72 -4.02
CA THR A 165 3.66 -6.57 -3.59
C THR A 165 3.17 -7.97 -3.25
N THR A 166 3.78 -9.01 -3.80
CA THR A 166 3.32 -10.41 -3.60
C THR A 166 4.39 -11.33 -3.02
N TRP A 167 5.67 -10.96 -3.12
CA TRP A 167 6.78 -11.75 -2.58
C TRP A 167 7.80 -10.86 -1.90
N THR A 168 8.21 -11.19 -0.67
CA THR A 168 9.36 -10.54 -0.01
C THR A 168 10.63 -11.06 -0.66
N LEU A 169 11.52 -10.16 -1.05
CA LEU A 169 12.90 -10.46 -1.44
C LEU A 169 13.85 -10.10 -0.29
N LEU A 170 14.52 -11.09 0.30
CA LEU A 170 15.62 -10.90 1.25
C LEU A 170 16.94 -11.31 0.60
N ILE A 171 17.92 -10.40 0.52
CA ILE A 171 19.28 -10.71 0.10
C ILE A 171 20.19 -10.70 1.33
N TYR A 172 20.72 -11.86 1.69
CA TYR A 172 21.61 -12.03 2.83
C TYR A 172 23.03 -11.62 2.47
N LEU A 173 23.59 -10.63 3.18
CA LEU A 173 24.94 -10.11 2.91
C LEU A 173 26.00 -10.74 3.81
N THR A 174 25.59 -11.35 4.93
CA THR A 174 26.47 -12.04 5.88
C THR A 174 25.81 -13.32 6.36
N THR A 175 26.60 -14.15 7.05
CA THR A 175 26.11 -15.29 7.84
C THR A 175 26.36 -15.05 9.32
N CYS A 176 25.55 -15.66 10.18
CA CYS A 176 25.71 -15.66 11.63
C CYS A 176 25.35 -17.03 12.23
N GLU A 177 25.60 -17.20 13.53
CA GLU A 177 25.03 -18.32 14.29
C GLU A 177 23.63 -17.92 14.79
N GLY A 178 22.63 -18.77 14.58
CA GLY A 178 21.24 -18.39 14.71
C GLY A 178 20.81 -17.45 13.57
N GLY A 179 19.74 -16.68 13.78
CA GLY A 179 19.30 -15.69 12.80
C GLY A 179 18.60 -16.27 11.57
N GLU A 180 18.31 -17.57 11.51
CA GLU A 180 17.61 -18.21 10.41
C GLU A 180 16.25 -17.55 10.16
N THR A 181 15.80 -17.55 8.90
CA THR A 181 14.39 -17.25 8.62
C THR A 181 13.62 -18.55 8.69
N ALA A 182 12.75 -18.68 9.71
CA ALA A 182 12.02 -19.90 9.99
C ALA A 182 10.54 -19.73 9.63
N PHE A 183 10.02 -20.68 8.86
CA PHE A 183 8.63 -20.70 8.42
C PHE A 183 7.89 -21.85 9.10
N TYR A 184 6.64 -21.62 9.46
CA TYR A 184 5.80 -22.57 10.21
C TYR A 184 4.58 -22.99 9.36
N PRO A 185 4.68 -24.10 8.60
CA PRO A 185 3.56 -24.59 7.82
C PRO A 185 2.38 -24.97 8.72
N GLU A 186 1.16 -24.62 8.31
CA GLU A 186 -0.03 -25.04 9.05
C GLU A 186 -0.22 -26.57 8.99
N PRO A 187 -0.56 -27.21 10.13
CA PRO A 187 -0.73 -28.66 10.16
C PRO A 187 -2.00 -29.09 9.41
N LYS A 188 -1.83 -29.87 8.33
CA LYS A 188 -2.95 -30.45 7.55
C LYS A 188 -3.82 -31.42 8.38
N ARG A 189 -3.35 -31.89 9.54
CA ARG A 189 -4.09 -32.70 10.53
C ARG A 189 -3.65 -32.34 11.94
N LYS A 190 -4.60 -32.31 12.89
CA LYS A 190 -4.40 -31.89 14.31
C LYS A 190 -3.32 -32.66 15.08
N ASP A 191 -2.84 -33.80 14.58
CA ASP A 191 -1.91 -34.69 15.28
C ASP A 191 -0.48 -34.71 14.70
N LYS A 192 -0.17 -33.90 13.67
CA LYS A 192 1.20 -33.76 13.15
C LYS A 192 1.72 -32.35 13.37
N VAL A 193 2.63 -32.19 14.32
CA VAL A 193 3.49 -31.01 14.40
C VAL A 193 4.46 -31.10 13.23
N HIS A 194 4.34 -30.20 12.25
CA HIS A 194 5.38 -30.06 11.24
C HIS A 194 6.55 -29.30 11.85
N GLU A 195 7.77 -29.80 11.64
CA GLU A 195 8.98 -29.06 12.00
C GLU A 195 9.05 -27.77 11.14
N PRO A 196 9.54 -26.66 11.72
CA PRO A 196 9.70 -25.42 10.97
C PRO A 196 10.65 -25.62 9.79
N ILE A 197 10.33 -24.98 8.67
CA ILE A 197 11.24 -24.90 7.52
C ILE A 197 12.22 -23.79 7.81
N GLU A 198 13.44 -24.17 8.21
CA GLU A 198 14.50 -23.23 8.55
C GLU A 198 15.38 -22.94 7.34
N VAL A 199 15.28 -21.73 6.79
CA VAL A 199 16.14 -21.29 5.71
C VAL A 199 17.43 -20.76 6.30
N ARG A 200 18.49 -21.57 6.20
CA ARG A 200 19.84 -21.17 6.60
C ARG A 200 20.39 -20.15 5.61
N MET A 201 20.90 -19.03 6.12
CA MET A 201 21.45 -17.97 5.29
C MET A 201 22.84 -18.32 4.73
N GLU A 202 23.08 -17.92 3.48
CA GLU A 202 24.38 -17.97 2.82
C GLU A 202 24.75 -16.58 2.31
N VAL A 203 26.05 -16.27 2.29
CA VAL A 203 26.51 -14.96 1.79
C VAL A 203 26.12 -14.81 0.33
N GLY A 204 25.32 -13.79 0.04
CA GLY A 204 24.85 -13.45 -1.29
C GLY A 204 23.65 -14.25 -1.78
N MET A 205 23.05 -15.08 -0.93
CA MET A 205 21.80 -15.77 -1.23
C MET A 205 20.62 -14.80 -1.19
N ALA A 206 19.69 -14.94 -2.15
CA ALA A 206 18.38 -14.34 -2.09
C ALA A 206 17.33 -15.37 -1.67
N LEU A 207 16.41 -14.97 -0.80
CA LEU A 207 15.21 -15.69 -0.41
C LEU A 207 14.00 -14.89 -0.90
N LEU A 208 13.11 -15.57 -1.60
CA LEU A 208 11.79 -15.10 -2.00
C LEU A 208 10.74 -15.89 -1.22
N HIS A 209 9.86 -15.20 -0.51
CA HIS A 209 8.71 -15.86 0.13
C HIS A 209 7.39 -15.10 -0.08
N ASN A 210 6.31 -15.85 -0.25
CA ASN A 210 5.00 -15.37 -0.67
C ASN A 210 4.27 -14.57 0.44
N HIS A 211 3.54 -13.53 0.06
CA HIS A 211 2.69 -12.69 0.93
C HIS A 211 1.20 -13.07 0.88
N ASP A 212 0.71 -13.61 -0.23
CA ASP A 212 -0.73 -13.77 -0.43
C ASP A 212 -1.31 -14.88 0.46
N ASP A 213 -0.66 -16.05 0.48
CA ASP A 213 -0.91 -17.12 1.46
C ASP A 213 0.30 -17.16 2.41
N CYS A 214 0.58 -16.03 3.06
CA CYS A 214 1.82 -15.86 3.82
C CYS A 214 1.91 -16.91 4.93
N MET A 215 2.95 -17.74 4.87
CA MET A 215 3.25 -18.66 5.96
C MET A 215 3.73 -17.87 7.19
N LEU A 216 3.26 -18.24 8.39
CA LEU A 216 3.74 -17.65 9.63
C LEU A 216 5.27 -17.82 9.68
N HIS A 217 6.00 -16.73 9.90
CA HIS A 217 7.46 -16.79 9.86
C HIS A 217 8.12 -15.82 10.83
N GLU A 218 9.36 -16.15 11.20
CA GLU A 218 10.17 -15.32 12.07
C GLU A 218 11.61 -15.20 11.58
N GLY A 219 12.27 -14.12 11.96
CA GLY A 219 13.72 -14.04 11.95
C GLY A 219 14.24 -14.42 13.33
N LYS A 220 14.79 -15.63 13.47
CA LYS A 220 15.29 -16.15 14.74
C LYS A 220 16.32 -15.23 15.38
N GLU A 221 16.52 -15.41 16.68
CA GLU A 221 17.55 -14.68 17.42
C GLU A 221 18.94 -14.96 16.86
N VAL A 222 19.71 -13.90 16.62
CA VAL A 222 21.14 -14.01 16.34
C VAL A 222 21.85 -14.34 17.63
N LYS A 223 22.62 -15.43 17.65
CA LYS A 223 23.40 -15.88 18.81
C LYS A 223 24.82 -15.35 18.78
N SER A 224 25.44 -15.31 17.60
CA SER A 224 26.81 -14.85 17.40
C SER A 224 27.02 -14.30 15.99
N GLY A 225 27.86 -13.27 15.85
CA GLY A 225 28.09 -12.54 14.59
C GLY A 225 27.06 -11.43 14.34
N GLU A 226 27.07 -10.87 13.13
CA GLU A 226 26.09 -9.87 12.68
C GLU A 226 25.41 -10.34 11.40
N LYS A 227 24.07 -10.31 11.38
CA LYS A 227 23.24 -10.61 10.20
C LYS A 227 22.89 -9.31 9.49
N TRP A 228 23.28 -9.19 8.22
CA TRP A 228 22.96 -8.07 7.34
C TRP A 228 22.06 -8.53 6.20
N VAL A 229 20.94 -7.82 6.00
CA VAL A 229 19.95 -8.16 4.97
C VAL A 229 19.51 -6.91 4.23
N LEU A 230 19.45 -7.00 2.91
CA LEU A 230 18.77 -6.04 2.04
C LEU A 230 17.39 -6.60 1.69
N ARG A 231 16.33 -5.80 1.82
CA ARG A 231 14.95 -6.17 1.49
C ARG A 231 14.34 -5.24 0.45
N SER A 232 13.64 -5.85 -0.49
CA SER A 232 12.61 -5.25 -1.34
C SER A 232 11.48 -6.29 -1.49
N ASP A 233 10.52 -6.03 -2.36
CA ASP A 233 9.37 -6.92 -2.58
C ASP A 233 9.07 -6.96 -4.10
N LEU A 234 8.71 -8.13 -4.67
CA LEU A 234 8.27 -8.22 -6.06
C LEU A 234 6.93 -7.51 -6.22
N VAL A 235 6.79 -6.69 -7.26
CA VAL A 235 5.53 -6.00 -7.61
C VAL A 235 4.90 -6.71 -8.79
N VAL A 236 3.63 -7.11 -8.64
CA VAL A 236 2.83 -7.79 -9.66
C VAL A 236 1.69 -6.87 -10.11
N SER A 237 1.40 -6.88 -11.41
CA SER A 237 0.30 -6.13 -12.03
C SER A 237 -1.04 -6.48 -11.40
N SER A 238 -1.88 -5.48 -11.11
CA SER A 238 -3.24 -5.72 -10.60
C SER A 238 -4.25 -6.11 -11.68
N SER A 239 -3.86 -6.12 -12.97
CA SER A 239 -4.78 -6.29 -14.10
C SER A 239 -5.10 -7.76 -14.46
N ASP A 240 -4.25 -8.73 -14.08
CA ASP A 240 -4.37 -10.12 -14.58
C ASP A 240 -5.18 -11.08 -13.68
N PHE A 241 -5.74 -10.60 -12.58
CA PHE A 241 -6.45 -11.47 -11.64
C PHE A 241 -7.76 -12.03 -12.23
N PHE A 242 -8.41 -11.30 -13.14
CA PHE A 242 -9.67 -11.69 -13.80
C PHE A 242 -9.51 -12.96 -14.66
N LEU A 243 -8.36 -13.10 -15.33
CA LEU A 243 -8.03 -14.25 -16.20
C LEU A 243 -7.31 -15.39 -15.46
N SER A 244 -6.53 -15.10 -14.41
CA SER A 244 -5.85 -16.15 -13.63
C SER A 244 -6.84 -17.00 -12.84
N LYS A 245 -7.86 -16.38 -12.23
CA LYS A 245 -8.91 -17.08 -11.45
C LYS A 245 -9.80 -17.95 -12.35
N SER A 246 -10.12 -17.46 -13.56
CA SER A 246 -10.86 -18.24 -14.55
C SER A 246 -10.03 -19.40 -15.12
N ARG A 247 -8.70 -19.24 -15.29
CA ARG A 247 -7.80 -20.35 -15.68
C ARG A 247 -7.58 -21.39 -14.59
N GLU A 248 -7.38 -21.01 -13.33
CA GLU A 248 -7.24 -21.96 -12.21
C GLU A 248 -8.49 -22.84 -12.04
N LEU A 249 -9.68 -22.26 -12.19
CA LEU A 249 -10.97 -22.98 -12.19
C LEU A 249 -11.12 -23.94 -13.39
N TYR A 250 -10.60 -23.58 -14.57
CA TYR A 250 -10.63 -24.42 -15.77
C TYR A 250 -9.58 -25.56 -15.73
N GLU A 251 -8.36 -25.31 -15.26
CA GLU A 251 -7.28 -26.32 -15.22
C GLU A 251 -7.47 -27.37 -14.11
N TYR A 252 -8.09 -27.01 -12.98
CA TYR A 252 -8.47 -27.96 -11.94
C TYR A 252 -9.43 -29.04 -12.47
N LYS A 253 -10.36 -28.67 -13.36
CA LYS A 253 -11.34 -29.58 -13.98
C LYS A 253 -10.77 -30.44 -15.11
N GLY A 254 -9.66 -30.03 -15.73
CA GLY A 254 -8.95 -30.82 -16.75
C GLY A 254 -8.20 -32.03 -16.18
N LYS A 255 -7.67 -31.93 -14.95
CA LYS A 255 -6.94 -33.02 -14.26
C LYS A 255 -7.87 -34.01 -13.55
N ALA A 256 -9.07 -33.58 -13.14
CA ALA A 256 -10.04 -34.42 -12.41
C ALA A 256 -10.75 -35.49 -13.27
N LYS A 257 -10.58 -35.49 -14.61
CA LYS A 257 -11.15 -36.52 -15.50
C LYS A 257 -10.30 -37.80 -15.61
N ALA A 258 -9.07 -37.81 -15.11
CA ALA A 258 -8.27 -39.03 -14.98
C ALA A 258 -8.23 -39.43 -13.50
N THR A 259 -8.84 -40.58 -13.19
CA THR A 259 -8.80 -41.25 -11.89
C THR A 259 -9.88 -40.81 -10.88
N ILE A 260 -11.11 -41.24 -11.12
CA ILE A 260 -12.09 -41.47 -10.05
C ILE A 260 -11.73 -42.80 -9.36
N THR A 261 -11.22 -42.74 -8.14
CA THR A 261 -11.50 -43.77 -7.13
C THR A 261 -11.73 -43.04 -5.81
N MET A 262 -12.99 -42.95 -5.42
CA MET A 262 -13.42 -42.27 -4.21
C MET A 262 -12.91 -42.99 -2.96
N HIS A 263 -12.36 -42.22 -2.02
CA HIS A 263 -12.67 -42.39 -0.61
C HIS A 263 -12.76 -41.02 0.07
N ARG A 264 -14.02 -40.62 0.32
CA ARG A 264 -14.43 -39.49 1.19
C ARG A 264 -13.94 -39.71 2.62
N THR A 265 -13.29 -38.70 3.19
CA THR A 265 -13.53 -38.23 4.57
C THR A 265 -12.79 -36.92 4.82
N LEU A 266 -13.46 -35.78 4.69
CA LEU A 266 -13.25 -34.60 5.54
C LEU A 266 -14.60 -33.94 5.79
N SER A 267 -15.13 -34.19 6.99
CA SER A 267 -16.33 -33.57 7.53
C SER A 267 -15.89 -32.36 8.36
N ILE A 268 -16.50 -31.20 8.14
CA ILE A 268 -16.51 -30.11 9.12
C ILE A 268 -17.93 -30.05 9.69
N ARG A 269 -18.19 -30.87 10.72
CA ARG A 269 -19.33 -30.72 11.61
C ARG A 269 -18.83 -30.15 12.95
N SER A 270 -19.25 -28.92 13.23
CA SER A 270 -19.78 -28.41 14.50
C SER A 270 -19.21 -29.00 15.82
N ARG A 271 -18.73 -28.10 16.69
CA ARG A 271 -19.11 -28.13 18.12
C ARG A 271 -19.07 -26.76 18.80
N LYS A 272 -20.30 -26.28 19.02
CA LYS A 272 -20.87 -25.49 20.12
C LYS A 272 -19.94 -24.97 21.24
N LYS A 273 -19.94 -23.64 21.32
CA LYS A 273 -19.98 -22.73 22.48
C LYS A 273 -20.20 -23.39 23.85
N ASP A 274 -19.22 -23.24 24.74
CA ASP A 274 -19.41 -23.29 26.20
C ASP A 274 -18.89 -22.00 26.84
N GLN A 275 -19.66 -21.57 27.83
CA GLN A 275 -19.63 -20.32 28.55
C GLN A 275 -18.86 -20.52 29.86
N LYS A 276 -17.84 -19.70 30.17
CA LYS A 276 -17.66 -19.09 31.50
C LYS A 276 -16.37 -18.27 31.69
N ASP A 277 -16.55 -17.33 32.60
CA ASP A 277 -15.63 -16.66 33.52
C ASP A 277 -14.88 -15.39 33.09
N ALA A 278 -15.34 -14.29 33.72
CA ALA A 278 -14.73 -12.98 33.75
C ALA A 278 -13.47 -12.96 34.63
N PRO A 279 -12.44 -12.17 34.28
CA PRO A 279 -11.43 -11.75 35.25
C PRO A 279 -11.65 -10.29 35.66
N SER A 280 -11.93 -10.15 36.96
CA SER A 280 -11.56 -9.06 37.87
C SER A 280 -10.64 -7.96 37.29
N HIS A 281 -11.16 -6.74 37.20
CA HIS A 281 -10.36 -5.53 37.00
C HIS A 281 -9.67 -5.14 38.31
N THR A 282 -8.36 -5.32 38.38
CA THR A 282 -7.50 -4.63 39.34
C THR A 282 -7.23 -3.21 38.85
N PHE A 283 -7.67 -2.22 39.61
CA PHE A 283 -7.46 -0.80 39.34
C PHE A 283 -5.97 -0.45 39.47
N SER A 284 -5.33 -0.08 38.35
CA SER A 284 -4.04 0.61 38.37
C SER A 284 -4.28 2.13 38.35
N PHE A 285 -4.08 2.77 39.50
CA PHE A 285 -4.01 4.23 39.65
C PHE A 285 -2.73 4.76 38.99
N GLY A 286 -2.74 4.98 37.67
CA GLY A 286 -1.57 5.45 36.92
C GLY A 286 -1.82 6.54 35.88
N THR A 287 -3.07 6.94 35.62
CA THR A 287 -3.40 7.86 34.51
C THR A 287 -4.12 9.13 34.99
N LEU A 288 -3.60 9.74 36.05
CA LEU A 288 -3.96 11.11 36.45
C LEU A 288 -2.77 12.05 36.28
N ARG A 289 -2.33 12.22 35.03
CA ARG A 289 -1.79 13.49 34.53
C ARG A 289 -2.45 13.78 33.20
N GLY A 290 -3.66 14.31 33.27
CA GLY A 290 -4.33 14.92 32.14
C GLY A 290 -3.55 16.15 31.69
N ILE A 291 -2.59 15.97 30.77
CA ILE A 291 -2.31 17.01 29.80
C ILE A 291 -3.64 17.15 29.05
N SER A 292 -4.35 18.25 29.30
CA SER A 292 -5.58 18.55 28.58
C SER A 292 -5.25 18.58 27.10
N LYS A 293 -5.54 17.50 26.37
CA LYS A 293 -5.60 17.57 24.91
C LYS A 293 -6.53 18.73 24.61
N ALA A 294 -6.08 19.69 23.82
CA ALA A 294 -6.92 20.82 23.48
C ALA A 294 -8.25 20.35 22.91
N GLU A 295 -9.33 21.02 23.32
CA GLU A 295 -10.70 20.62 23.01
C GLU A 295 -10.96 20.43 21.50
N LEU A 296 -10.29 21.22 20.65
CA LEU A 296 -10.43 21.13 19.20
C LEU A 296 -9.79 19.84 18.64
N ALA A 297 -8.57 19.53 19.06
CA ALA A 297 -7.87 18.29 18.69
C ALA A 297 -8.60 17.03 19.20
N LYS A 298 -9.36 17.13 20.30
CA LYS A 298 -10.23 16.03 20.78
C LYS A 298 -11.38 15.73 19.82
N LYS A 299 -11.99 16.76 19.22
CA LYS A 299 -13.09 16.59 18.26
C LYS A 299 -12.60 15.90 16.98
N LEU A 300 -11.51 16.39 16.39
CA LEU A 300 -10.93 15.78 15.20
C LEU A 300 -10.37 14.38 15.47
N TYR A 301 -9.79 14.15 16.66
CA TYR A 301 -9.40 12.80 17.09
C TYR A 301 -10.60 11.85 17.13
N LYS A 302 -11.77 12.29 17.62
CA LYS A 302 -12.99 11.48 17.64
C LYS A 302 -13.44 11.13 16.22
N LEU A 303 -13.41 12.11 15.29
CA LEU A 303 -13.70 11.87 13.87
C LEU A 303 -12.77 10.80 13.29
N ILE A 304 -11.44 11.01 13.37
CA ILE A 304 -10.42 10.06 12.89
C ILE A 304 -10.60 8.67 13.50
N LYS A 305 -11.00 8.58 14.77
CA LYS A 305 -11.26 7.30 15.41
C LYS A 305 -12.50 6.61 14.82
N THR A 306 -13.57 7.35 14.59
CA THR A 306 -14.79 6.81 13.97
C THR A 306 -14.55 6.39 12.53
N GLU A 307 -13.80 7.16 11.74
CA GLU A 307 -13.41 6.79 10.37
C GLU A 307 -12.70 5.44 10.31
N ASN A 308 -11.86 5.13 11.30
CA ASN A 308 -11.21 3.81 11.38
C ASN A 308 -12.23 2.67 11.41
N TYR A 309 -13.30 2.82 12.20
CA TYR A 309 -14.33 1.79 12.31
C TYR A 309 -15.11 1.60 11.01
N VAL A 310 -15.28 2.67 10.23
CA VAL A 310 -15.91 2.61 8.91
C VAL A 310 -14.98 1.89 7.92
N ILE A 311 -13.69 2.22 7.92
CA ILE A 311 -12.66 1.55 7.10
C ILE A 311 -12.61 0.06 7.42
N ASP A 312 -12.53 -0.30 8.71
CA ASP A 312 -12.53 -1.70 9.16
C ASP A 312 -13.81 -2.42 8.71
N ALA A 313 -14.96 -1.74 8.69
CA ALA A 313 -16.22 -2.32 8.23
C ALA A 313 -16.22 -2.59 6.71
N TYR A 314 -15.65 -1.69 5.90
CA TYR A 314 -15.50 -1.90 4.46
C TYR A 314 -14.49 -3.01 4.13
N ASP A 315 -13.35 -3.06 4.83
CA ASP A 315 -12.37 -4.16 4.67
C ASP A 315 -13.00 -5.52 4.97
N ASN A 316 -13.72 -5.62 6.10
CA ASN A 316 -14.45 -6.83 6.45
C ASN A 316 -15.54 -7.17 5.42
N ALA A 317 -16.27 -6.17 4.92
CA ALA A 317 -17.28 -6.40 3.88
C ALA A 317 -16.66 -6.95 2.58
N GLY A 318 -15.47 -6.47 2.20
CA GLY A 318 -14.69 -7.01 1.07
C GLY A 318 -14.32 -8.48 1.25
N ARG A 319 -13.73 -8.82 2.41
CA ARG A 319 -13.36 -10.21 2.76
C ARG A 319 -14.57 -11.16 2.78
N GLU A 320 -15.66 -10.75 3.41
CA GLU A 320 -16.89 -11.55 3.45
C GLU A 320 -17.51 -11.69 2.06
N ARG A 321 -17.40 -10.67 1.19
CA ARG A 321 -17.85 -10.75 -0.20
C ARG A 321 -17.07 -11.80 -1.00
N LEU A 322 -15.75 -11.87 -0.83
CA LEU A 322 -14.91 -12.91 -1.44
C LEU A 322 -15.30 -14.32 -0.94
N SER A 323 -15.59 -14.45 0.36
CA SER A 323 -16.10 -15.70 0.93
C SER A 323 -17.45 -16.12 0.34
N ILE A 324 -18.39 -15.18 0.19
CA ILE A 324 -19.69 -15.41 -0.45
C ILE A 324 -19.51 -15.86 -1.90
N ALA A 325 -18.59 -15.24 -2.64
CA ALA A 325 -18.29 -15.60 -4.02
C ALA A 325 -17.85 -17.07 -4.14
N SER A 326 -16.93 -17.52 -3.28
CA SER A 326 -16.49 -18.93 -3.24
C SER A 326 -17.65 -19.87 -2.92
N GLN A 327 -18.41 -19.57 -1.86
CA GLN A 327 -19.53 -20.41 -1.42
C GLN A 327 -20.63 -20.52 -2.49
N LEU A 328 -20.86 -19.46 -3.28
CA LEU A 328 -21.83 -19.48 -4.37
C LEU A 328 -21.41 -20.45 -5.48
N SER A 329 -20.14 -20.41 -5.90
CA SER A 329 -19.62 -21.33 -6.93
C SER A 329 -19.66 -22.78 -6.45
N ASP A 330 -19.20 -23.03 -5.20
CA ASP A 330 -19.23 -24.37 -4.59
C ASP A 330 -20.65 -24.94 -4.48
N TRP A 331 -21.61 -24.10 -4.04
CA TRP A 331 -23.01 -24.50 -3.96
C TRP A 331 -23.57 -24.84 -5.34
N GLY A 332 -23.29 -24.00 -6.34
CA GLY A 332 -23.76 -24.20 -7.70
C GLY A 332 -23.30 -25.52 -8.30
N GLU A 333 -22.03 -25.88 -8.12
CA GLU A 333 -21.49 -27.19 -8.54
C GLU A 333 -22.22 -28.36 -7.86
N SER A 334 -22.59 -28.21 -6.58
CA SER A 334 -23.28 -29.25 -5.82
C SER A 334 -24.72 -29.54 -6.29
N THR A 335 -25.31 -28.63 -7.10
CA THR A 335 -26.68 -28.80 -7.61
C THR A 335 -26.79 -29.90 -8.68
N ASN A 336 -25.69 -30.25 -9.34
CA ASN A 336 -25.66 -31.11 -10.54
C ASN A 336 -26.55 -30.57 -11.69
N ASP A 337 -26.80 -29.27 -11.72
CA ASP A 337 -27.44 -28.57 -12.83
C ASP A 337 -26.36 -27.75 -13.55
N ASP A 338 -26.08 -28.10 -14.81
CA ASP A 338 -25.01 -27.49 -15.60
C ASP A 338 -25.19 -25.98 -15.76
N ALA A 339 -26.43 -25.49 -15.91
CA ALA A 339 -26.71 -24.07 -16.06
C ALA A 339 -26.48 -23.33 -14.74
N ILE A 340 -26.97 -23.88 -13.63
CA ILE A 340 -26.76 -23.30 -12.31
C ILE A 340 -25.27 -23.31 -11.94
N SER A 341 -24.57 -24.41 -12.22
CA SER A 341 -23.14 -24.53 -11.95
C SER A 341 -22.31 -23.51 -12.73
N ASP A 342 -22.58 -23.30 -14.02
CA ASP A 342 -21.80 -22.35 -14.81
C ASP A 342 -22.13 -20.89 -14.43
N ILE A 343 -23.40 -20.54 -14.29
CA ILE A 343 -23.82 -19.17 -13.97
C ILE A 343 -23.39 -18.75 -12.56
N SER A 344 -23.54 -19.62 -11.56
CA SER A 344 -23.08 -19.34 -10.18
C SER A 344 -21.58 -19.12 -10.09
N ASP A 345 -20.79 -19.86 -10.87
CA ASP A 345 -19.34 -19.68 -11.00
C ASP A 345 -18.99 -18.28 -11.54
N LYS A 346 -19.61 -17.87 -12.66
CA LYS A 346 -19.37 -16.53 -13.24
C LYS A 346 -19.88 -15.40 -12.33
N LEU A 347 -21.00 -15.61 -11.63
CA LEU A 347 -21.47 -14.68 -10.60
C LEU A 347 -20.48 -14.58 -9.43
N GLY A 348 -19.82 -15.68 -9.06
CA GLY A 348 -18.73 -15.70 -8.10
C GLY A 348 -17.55 -14.81 -8.53
N VAL A 349 -17.19 -14.81 -9.81
CA VAL A 349 -16.16 -13.89 -10.36
C VAL A 349 -16.58 -12.43 -10.20
N ILE A 350 -17.80 -12.07 -10.62
CA ILE A 350 -18.33 -10.71 -10.47
C ILE A 350 -18.37 -10.28 -9.00
N LEU A 351 -18.82 -11.16 -8.10
CA LEU A 351 -18.87 -10.87 -6.66
C LEU A 351 -17.47 -10.73 -6.06
N SER A 352 -16.50 -11.52 -6.51
CA SER A 352 -15.10 -11.41 -6.07
C SER A 352 -14.55 -10.03 -6.39
N GLU A 353 -14.73 -9.58 -7.63
CA GLU A 353 -14.28 -8.25 -8.05
C GLU A 353 -14.96 -7.13 -7.26
N ILE A 354 -16.27 -7.25 -6.99
CA ILE A 354 -16.97 -6.30 -6.10
C ILE A 354 -16.29 -6.26 -4.72
N GLY A 355 -15.88 -7.42 -4.18
CA GLY A 355 -15.14 -7.51 -2.92
C GLY A 355 -13.79 -6.79 -2.96
N GLU A 356 -13.04 -6.95 -4.04
CA GLU A 356 -11.75 -6.28 -4.23
C GLU A 356 -11.89 -4.75 -4.38
N GLN A 357 -12.96 -4.29 -5.03
CA GLN A 357 -13.27 -2.85 -5.08
C GLN A 357 -13.63 -2.28 -3.69
N GLU A 358 -14.22 -3.07 -2.77
CA GLU A 358 -14.45 -2.64 -1.38
C GLU A 358 -13.13 -2.50 -0.61
N GLU A 359 -12.19 -3.44 -0.77
CA GLU A 359 -10.87 -3.36 -0.14
C GLU A 359 -10.06 -2.16 -0.67
N LEU A 360 -10.11 -1.91 -1.99
CA LEU A 360 -9.47 -0.75 -2.59
C LEU A 360 -10.05 0.56 -2.05
N PHE A 361 -11.37 0.63 -1.89
CA PHE A 361 -12.03 1.78 -1.29
C PHE A 361 -11.63 1.99 0.17
N ALA A 362 -11.56 0.93 0.98
CA ALA A 362 -11.09 1.00 2.35
C ALA A 362 -9.65 1.57 2.45
N GLN A 363 -8.76 1.16 1.53
CA GLN A 363 -7.41 1.72 1.44
C GLN A 363 -7.40 3.22 1.12
N ASN A 364 -8.20 3.64 0.13
CA ASN A 364 -8.32 5.06 -0.23
C ASN A 364 -8.89 5.92 0.92
N LEU A 365 -9.82 5.36 1.71
CA LEU A 365 -10.32 6.00 2.93
C LEU A 365 -9.24 6.14 4.01
N GLU A 366 -8.30 5.19 4.13
CA GLU A 366 -7.16 5.33 5.06
C GLU A 366 -6.19 6.44 4.61
N ASP A 367 -5.99 6.64 3.31
CA ASP A 367 -5.19 7.76 2.78
C ASP A 367 -5.82 9.12 3.10
N TYR A 368 -7.13 9.27 2.87
CA TYR A 368 -7.93 10.40 3.35
C TYR A 368 -7.75 10.64 4.85
N ARG A 369 -7.87 9.57 5.65
CA ARG A 369 -7.76 9.62 7.10
C ARG A 369 -6.37 10.02 7.57
N ASN A 370 -5.32 9.64 6.83
CA ASN A 370 -3.94 10.06 7.10
C ASN A 370 -3.77 11.58 6.94
N ILE A 371 -4.46 12.21 5.99
CA ILE A 371 -4.47 13.67 5.84
C ILE A 371 -5.18 14.34 7.03
N LEU A 372 -6.30 13.79 7.51
CA LEU A 372 -6.93 14.29 8.74
C LEU A 372 -6.01 14.21 9.96
N LYS A 373 -5.19 13.14 10.07
CA LYS A 373 -4.18 13.02 11.15
C LYS A 373 -3.15 14.16 11.06
N GLN A 374 -2.78 14.63 9.86
CA GLN A 374 -1.88 15.78 9.68
C GLN A 374 -2.50 17.08 10.21
N ILE A 375 -3.79 17.33 9.93
CA ILE A 375 -4.53 18.48 10.48
C ILE A 375 -4.51 18.44 12.00
N ARG A 376 -4.87 17.30 12.61
CA ARG A 376 -4.86 17.11 14.06
C ARG A 376 -3.47 17.35 14.68
N ASN A 377 -2.41 16.86 14.03
CA ASN A 377 -1.04 17.03 14.52
C ASN A 377 -0.62 18.50 14.51
N THR A 378 -0.96 19.23 13.44
CA THR A 378 -0.73 20.68 13.33
C THR A 378 -1.49 21.43 14.43
N GLU A 379 -2.75 21.06 14.65
CA GLU A 379 -3.59 21.63 15.70
C GLU A 379 -3.04 21.38 17.10
N GLN A 380 -2.45 20.19 17.32
CA GLN A 380 -1.76 19.84 18.55
C GLN A 380 -0.46 20.62 18.74
N SER A 381 0.30 20.90 17.67
CA SER A 381 1.53 21.70 17.75
C SER A 381 1.30 23.19 18.03
N VAL A 382 0.10 23.72 17.77
CA VAL A 382 -0.25 25.11 18.12
C VAL A 382 -0.59 25.29 19.61
N GLN A 383 -0.98 24.22 20.32
CA GLN A 383 -1.43 24.33 21.72
C GLN A 383 -0.40 24.93 22.69
N PRO A 384 0.91 24.59 22.64
CA PRO A 384 1.89 25.20 23.51
C PRO A 384 1.95 26.73 23.40
N SER A 385 1.73 27.28 22.21
CA SER A 385 1.68 28.73 21.99
C SER A 385 0.46 29.36 22.64
N ARG A 386 -0.71 28.71 22.56
CA ARG A 386 -1.95 29.14 23.22
C ARG A 386 -1.78 29.13 24.75
N ASP A 387 -1.24 28.03 25.28
CA ASP A 387 -1.00 27.85 26.72
C ASP A 387 0.01 28.87 27.26
N GLN A 388 1.07 29.16 26.50
CA GLN A 388 2.06 30.18 26.87
C GLN A 388 1.45 31.58 26.94
N LYS A 389 0.67 31.97 25.92
CA LYS A 389 -0.05 33.26 25.91
C LYS A 389 -0.99 33.37 27.11
N ALA A 390 -1.81 32.35 27.35
CA ALA A 390 -2.77 32.33 28.45
C ALA A 390 -2.07 32.45 29.82
N LYS A 391 -0.99 31.68 30.02
CA LYS A 391 -0.22 31.69 31.27
C LYS A 391 0.37 33.07 31.58
N ILE A 392 0.98 33.74 30.60
CA ILE A 392 1.57 35.07 30.80
C ILE A 392 0.46 36.09 31.10
N SER A 393 -0.66 36.02 30.38
CA SER A 393 -1.83 36.86 30.63
C SER A 393 -2.39 36.71 32.06
N ASP A 394 -2.55 35.48 32.54
CA ASP A 394 -3.03 35.20 33.90
C ASP A 394 -2.05 35.69 34.97
N GLU A 395 -0.75 35.55 34.73
CA GLU A 395 0.30 36.04 35.63
C GLU A 395 0.28 37.57 35.73
N ILE A 396 0.09 38.27 34.60
CA ILE A 396 -0.08 39.73 34.58
C ILE A 396 -1.34 40.14 35.35
N GLN A 397 -2.49 39.49 35.12
CA GLN A 397 -3.73 39.81 35.85
C GLN A 397 -3.56 39.62 37.36
N LYS A 398 -2.92 38.52 37.77
CA LYS A 398 -2.65 38.22 39.17
C LYS A 398 -1.71 39.25 39.81
N LEU A 399 -0.65 39.66 39.10
CA LEU A 399 0.29 40.69 39.56
C LEU A 399 -0.38 42.06 39.63
N LYS A 400 -1.19 42.45 38.64
CA LYS A 400 -1.95 43.72 38.67
C LYS A 400 -2.91 43.80 39.85
N TYR A 401 -3.52 42.68 40.24
CA TYR A 401 -4.42 42.63 41.40
C TYR A 401 -3.69 42.64 42.75
N LYS A 402 -2.60 41.87 42.89
CA LYS A 402 -1.92 41.66 44.19
C LYS A 402 -0.78 42.65 44.46
N GLU A 403 -0.01 43.00 43.43
CA GLU A 403 1.22 43.80 43.52
C GLU A 403 1.31 44.79 42.34
N PRO A 404 0.45 45.81 42.28
CA PRO A 404 0.33 46.70 41.13
C PRO A 404 1.59 47.54 40.84
N THR A 405 2.50 47.68 41.80
CA THR A 405 3.78 48.41 41.66
C THR A 405 4.97 47.49 41.40
N SER A 406 4.73 46.21 41.12
CA SER A 406 5.80 45.23 40.90
C SER A 406 6.66 45.61 39.70
N PRO A 407 8.00 45.64 39.82
CA PRO A 407 8.90 45.95 38.70
C PRO A 407 8.92 44.88 37.61
N LYS A 408 8.26 43.72 37.84
CA LYS A 408 8.11 42.63 36.87
C LYS A 408 6.96 42.83 35.88
N LEU A 409 6.06 43.78 36.14
CA LEU A 409 4.90 44.04 35.26
C LEU A 409 5.33 44.47 33.84
N PRO A 410 6.22 45.47 33.66
CA PRO A 410 6.64 45.89 32.32
C PRO A 410 7.35 44.76 31.54
N THR A 411 8.11 43.92 32.22
CA THR A 411 8.80 42.78 31.58
C THR A 411 7.82 41.71 31.11
N LEU A 412 6.81 41.38 31.92
CA LEU A 412 5.78 40.41 31.53
C LEU A 412 4.87 40.95 30.42
N GLU A 413 4.56 42.24 30.43
CA GLU A 413 3.80 42.88 29.35
C GLU A 413 4.56 42.79 28.01
N GLN A 414 5.88 43.01 28.01
CA GLN A 414 6.70 42.82 26.82
C GLN A 414 6.77 41.34 26.37
N GLU A 415 6.84 40.40 27.32
CA GLU A 415 6.77 38.97 27.02
C GLU A 415 5.42 38.55 26.44
N LEU A 416 4.32 39.14 26.93
CA LEU A 416 2.98 38.90 26.39
C LEU A 416 2.90 39.32 24.92
N VAL A 417 3.39 40.52 24.57
CA VAL A 417 3.40 41.00 23.17
C VAL A 417 4.13 40.01 22.26
N ARG A 418 5.27 39.47 22.72
CA ARG A 418 6.02 38.45 21.96
C ARG A 418 5.23 37.15 21.82
N ALA A 419 4.62 36.67 22.90
CA ALA A 419 3.81 35.45 22.89
C ALA A 419 2.56 35.61 22.00
N GLU A 420 1.95 36.80 21.97
CA GLU A 420 0.82 37.11 21.09
C GLU A 420 1.22 37.09 19.62
N ALA A 421 2.36 37.69 19.26
CA ALA A 421 2.87 37.63 17.89
C ALA A 421 3.14 36.18 17.44
N GLN A 422 3.78 35.37 18.30
CA GLN A 422 4.02 33.95 18.03
C GLN A 422 2.73 33.16 17.85
N ASN A 423 1.73 33.42 18.71
CA ASN A 423 0.42 32.77 18.60
C ASN A 423 -0.31 33.18 17.32
N LEU A 424 -0.26 34.45 16.92
CA LEU A 424 -0.88 34.91 15.67
C LEU A 424 -0.31 34.18 14.44
N VAL A 425 1.01 34.01 14.37
CA VAL A 425 1.66 33.27 13.29
C VAL A 425 1.24 31.79 13.30
N ALA A 426 1.25 31.14 14.47
CA ALA A 426 0.86 29.74 14.60
C ALA A 426 -0.61 29.50 14.24
N GLU A 427 -1.53 30.39 14.64
CA GLU A 427 -2.96 30.31 14.28
C GLU A 427 -3.20 30.52 12.78
N ALA A 428 -2.46 31.46 12.16
CA ALA A 428 -2.54 31.69 10.72
C ALA A 428 -2.07 30.45 9.95
N GLN A 429 -0.94 29.85 10.34
CA GLN A 429 -0.42 28.61 9.76
C GLN A 429 -1.41 27.46 9.92
N LEU A 430 -1.94 27.24 11.13
CA LEU A 430 -2.96 26.21 11.38
C LEU A 430 -4.16 26.39 10.46
N THR A 431 -4.65 27.61 10.33
CA THR A 431 -5.82 27.92 9.51
C THR A 431 -5.56 27.66 8.02
N ASN A 432 -4.40 28.05 7.51
CA ASN A 432 -4.00 27.85 6.13
C ASN A 432 -3.82 26.36 5.80
N ILE A 433 -3.09 25.63 6.64
CA ILE A 433 -2.89 24.17 6.50
C ILE A 433 -4.23 23.44 6.59
N THR A 434 -5.10 23.79 7.54
CA THR A 434 -6.40 23.15 7.70
C THR A 434 -7.26 23.31 6.45
N ARG A 435 -7.30 24.51 5.85
CA ARG A 435 -8.06 24.77 4.61
C ARG A 435 -7.50 24.01 3.41
N GLN A 436 -6.18 23.92 3.28
CA GLN A 436 -5.55 23.17 2.21
C GLN A 436 -5.84 21.67 2.37
N LYS A 437 -5.54 21.14 3.55
CA LYS A 437 -5.62 19.70 3.83
C LYS A 437 -7.04 19.19 3.88
N ILE A 438 -8.03 19.98 4.29
CA ILE A 438 -9.43 19.54 4.25
C ILE A 438 -9.95 19.41 2.81
N LYS A 439 -9.51 20.29 1.90
CA LYS A 439 -9.79 20.15 0.46
C LYS A 439 -9.16 18.88 -0.09
N GLU A 440 -7.86 18.70 0.13
CA GLU A 440 -7.10 17.51 -0.31
C GLU A 440 -7.70 16.20 0.23
N ALA A 441 -8.07 16.18 1.51
CA ALA A 441 -8.66 15.01 2.15
C ALA A 441 -9.98 14.63 1.47
N TYR A 442 -10.93 15.55 1.38
CA TYR A 442 -12.26 15.22 0.86
C TYR A 442 -12.30 15.07 -0.66
N ASP A 443 -11.35 15.65 -1.39
CA ASP A 443 -11.12 15.36 -2.81
C ASP A 443 -10.84 13.85 -3.00
N LEU A 444 -9.84 13.33 -2.29
CA LEU A 444 -9.50 11.89 -2.30
C LEU A 444 -10.68 11.02 -1.85
N HIS A 445 -11.37 11.39 -0.78
CA HIS A 445 -12.53 10.65 -0.29
C HIS A 445 -13.63 10.54 -1.35
N PHE A 446 -14.02 11.65 -1.96
CA PHE A 446 -15.11 11.65 -2.94
C PHE A 446 -14.70 11.02 -4.27
N ALA A 447 -13.46 11.23 -4.72
CA ALA A 447 -12.91 10.53 -5.88
C ALA A 447 -12.97 9.01 -5.69
N ALA A 448 -12.53 8.50 -4.54
CA ALA A 448 -12.60 7.08 -4.22
C ALA A 448 -14.05 6.56 -4.14
N THR A 449 -14.98 7.38 -3.63
CA THR A 449 -16.40 7.04 -3.56
C THR A 449 -17.01 6.90 -4.96
N ILE A 450 -16.68 7.83 -5.86
CA ILE A 450 -17.16 7.84 -7.25
C ILE A 450 -16.60 6.61 -7.99
N GLU A 451 -15.28 6.39 -7.92
CA GLU A 451 -14.64 5.23 -8.55
C GLU A 451 -15.28 3.90 -8.11
N ARG A 452 -15.42 3.70 -6.78
CA ARG A 452 -16.08 2.51 -6.23
C ARG A 452 -17.49 2.35 -6.80
N ALA A 453 -18.29 3.41 -6.79
CA ALA A 453 -19.68 3.35 -7.22
C ALA A 453 -19.80 3.02 -8.72
N GLU A 454 -19.02 3.70 -9.56
CA GLU A 454 -19.07 3.51 -11.01
C GLU A 454 -18.60 2.12 -11.43
N LYS A 455 -17.50 1.62 -10.85
CA LYS A 455 -17.02 0.25 -11.12
C LYS A 455 -17.99 -0.82 -10.62
N GLN A 456 -18.59 -0.64 -9.44
CA GLN A 456 -19.63 -1.56 -8.96
C GLN A 456 -20.90 -1.51 -9.83
N ILE A 457 -21.27 -0.36 -10.39
CA ILE A 457 -22.38 -0.25 -11.34
C ILE A 457 -22.10 -1.09 -12.59
N ILE A 458 -20.88 -1.02 -13.13
CA ILE A 458 -20.45 -1.84 -14.28
C ILE A 458 -20.62 -3.33 -13.94
N LEU A 459 -19.99 -3.78 -12.86
CA LEU A 459 -20.06 -5.17 -12.39
C LEU A 459 -21.49 -5.66 -12.17
N ALA A 460 -22.34 -4.84 -11.52
CA ALA A 460 -23.72 -5.19 -11.28
C ALA A 460 -24.54 -5.33 -12.57
N LYS A 461 -24.29 -4.51 -13.59
CA LYS A 461 -24.94 -4.64 -14.91
C LYS A 461 -24.57 -5.97 -15.57
N TYR A 462 -23.29 -6.35 -15.55
CA TYR A 462 -22.83 -7.61 -16.13
C TYR A 462 -23.30 -8.84 -15.32
N GLY A 463 -23.32 -8.75 -14.00
CA GLY A 463 -23.95 -9.77 -13.14
C GLY A 463 -25.42 -10.00 -13.48
N ARG A 464 -26.17 -8.94 -13.79
CA ARG A 464 -27.56 -9.07 -14.27
C ARG A 464 -27.66 -9.69 -15.67
N ARG A 465 -26.70 -9.39 -16.56
CA ARG A 465 -26.65 -10.00 -17.89
C ARG A 465 -26.40 -11.51 -17.81
N LEU A 466 -25.56 -11.98 -16.88
CA LEU A 466 -25.37 -13.41 -16.61
C LEU A 466 -26.68 -14.10 -16.23
N LEU A 467 -27.52 -13.47 -15.39
CA LEU A 467 -28.80 -14.04 -14.96
C LEU A 467 -29.75 -14.31 -16.13
N ASN A 468 -29.69 -13.51 -17.22
CA ASN A 468 -30.54 -13.72 -18.39
C ASN A 468 -30.16 -14.98 -19.21
N LEU A 469 -29.04 -15.63 -18.90
CA LEU A 469 -28.62 -16.88 -19.52
C LEU A 469 -29.26 -18.11 -18.83
N LEU A 470 -29.90 -17.92 -17.69
CA LEU A 470 -30.57 -19.00 -16.95
C LEU A 470 -32.03 -19.12 -17.37
N ASP A 471 -32.41 -20.29 -17.88
CA ASP A 471 -33.81 -20.61 -18.20
C ASP A 471 -34.55 -21.07 -16.93
N ASP A 472 -35.50 -20.25 -16.48
CA ASP A 472 -36.33 -20.51 -15.31
C ASP A 472 -37.65 -21.24 -15.64
N THR A 473 -37.83 -21.68 -16.89
CA THR A 473 -39.01 -22.43 -17.32
C THR A 473 -39.19 -23.68 -16.43
N PRO A 474 -40.36 -23.85 -15.79
CA PRO A 474 -40.63 -25.03 -14.99
C PRO A 474 -40.65 -26.30 -15.85
N VAL A 475 -40.06 -27.38 -15.34
CA VAL A 475 -40.10 -28.69 -15.99
C VAL A 475 -41.15 -29.57 -15.34
N VAL A 476 -41.87 -30.33 -16.16
CA VAL A 476 -42.87 -31.29 -15.70
C VAL A 476 -42.17 -32.42 -14.94
N PRO A 477 -42.69 -32.87 -13.77
CA PRO A 477 -42.09 -33.98 -13.05
C PRO A 477 -41.92 -35.24 -13.93
N GLY A 478 -40.68 -35.69 -14.09
CA GLY A 478 -40.32 -36.83 -14.93
C GLY A 478 -39.60 -36.46 -16.24
N ASP A 479 -39.70 -35.20 -16.67
CA ASP A 479 -38.96 -34.69 -17.83
C ASP A 479 -37.56 -34.20 -17.43
N ASN A 480 -36.62 -34.27 -18.38
CA ASN A 480 -35.27 -33.73 -18.21
C ASN A 480 -35.22 -32.26 -18.62
N ARG A 481 -34.42 -31.45 -17.92
CA ARG A 481 -34.09 -30.10 -18.36
C ARG A 481 -33.30 -30.14 -19.69
N PRO A 482 -33.49 -29.15 -20.58
CA PRO A 482 -32.62 -28.97 -21.73
C PRO A 482 -31.15 -28.79 -21.31
N GLN A 483 -30.22 -29.21 -22.16
CA GLN A 483 -28.79 -29.00 -21.92
C GLN A 483 -28.47 -27.50 -21.97
N PHE A 484 -27.61 -27.04 -21.05
CA PHE A 484 -27.15 -25.66 -21.03
C PHE A 484 -26.22 -25.36 -22.22
N THR A 485 -26.55 -24.34 -23.01
CA THR A 485 -25.75 -23.89 -24.16
C THR A 485 -25.11 -22.50 -23.97
N GLY A 486 -25.39 -21.83 -22.86
CA GLY A 486 -24.99 -20.43 -22.62
C GLY A 486 -23.56 -20.22 -22.14
N ALA A 487 -22.74 -21.27 -22.05
CA ALA A 487 -21.40 -21.18 -21.45
C ALA A 487 -20.45 -20.22 -22.19
N ALA A 488 -20.49 -20.22 -23.53
CA ALA A 488 -19.68 -19.31 -24.34
C ALA A 488 -20.10 -17.85 -24.15
N ASP A 489 -21.42 -17.60 -24.10
CA ASP A 489 -21.96 -16.27 -23.85
C ASP A 489 -21.63 -15.78 -22.44
N ALA A 490 -21.65 -16.67 -21.44
CA ALA A 490 -21.30 -16.33 -20.05
C ALA A 490 -19.83 -15.91 -19.92
N ILE A 491 -18.91 -16.55 -20.65
CA ILE A 491 -17.50 -16.15 -20.73
C ILE A 491 -17.37 -14.78 -21.40
N GLN A 492 -18.09 -14.57 -22.51
CA GLN A 492 -18.07 -13.28 -23.21
C GLN A 492 -18.58 -12.14 -22.31
N VAL A 493 -19.61 -12.40 -21.48
CA VAL A 493 -20.12 -11.43 -20.50
C VAL A 493 -19.05 -11.01 -19.50
N LEU A 494 -18.18 -11.93 -19.06
CA LEU A 494 -17.05 -11.59 -18.19
C LEU A 494 -15.97 -10.80 -18.92
N ALA A 495 -15.64 -11.18 -20.16
CA ALA A 495 -14.67 -10.45 -20.97
C ALA A 495 -15.11 -9.01 -21.25
N ASP A 496 -16.40 -8.81 -21.56
CA ASP A 496 -16.98 -7.48 -21.73
C ASP A 496 -16.91 -6.66 -20.43
N ALA A 497 -17.16 -7.29 -19.27
CA ALA A 497 -17.04 -6.64 -17.96
C ALA A 497 -15.61 -6.18 -17.67
N GLU A 498 -14.62 -7.04 -17.94
CA GLU A 498 -13.20 -6.73 -17.79
C GLU A 498 -12.80 -5.55 -18.70
N GLN A 499 -13.21 -5.59 -19.96
CA GLN A 499 -12.94 -4.53 -20.92
C GLN A 499 -13.52 -3.19 -20.47
N ASP A 500 -14.78 -3.15 -20.03
CA ASP A 500 -15.41 -1.93 -19.54
C ASP A 500 -14.73 -1.40 -18.26
N LEU A 501 -14.29 -2.28 -17.37
CA LEU A 501 -13.51 -1.90 -16.18
C LEU A 501 -12.15 -1.31 -16.55
N GLN A 502 -11.47 -1.88 -17.55
CA GLN A 502 -10.19 -1.37 -18.05
C GLN A 502 -10.34 -0.02 -18.76
N GLN A 503 -11.45 0.20 -19.45
CA GLN A 503 -11.74 1.43 -20.16
C GLN A 503 -12.26 2.56 -19.25
N TRP A 504 -12.69 2.23 -18.03
CA TRP A 504 -13.15 3.23 -17.07
C TRP A 504 -12.09 4.29 -16.82
N GLN A 505 -12.51 5.56 -16.84
CA GLN A 505 -11.66 6.70 -16.52
C GLN A 505 -12.39 7.63 -15.55
N PRO A 506 -11.67 8.24 -14.60
CA PRO A 506 -12.26 9.16 -13.65
C PRO A 506 -12.80 10.40 -14.37
N ASN A 507 -14.09 10.70 -14.16
CA ASN A 507 -14.72 11.94 -14.58
C ASN A 507 -15.09 12.77 -13.34
N LEU A 508 -14.12 13.50 -12.81
CA LEU A 508 -14.24 14.23 -11.55
C LEU A 508 -14.28 15.73 -11.78
N GLU A 509 -15.07 16.44 -10.99
CA GLU A 509 -15.06 17.90 -10.96
C GLU A 509 -13.71 18.39 -10.36
N PRO A 510 -12.93 19.22 -11.07
CA PRO A 510 -11.63 19.67 -10.57
C PRO A 510 -11.74 20.51 -9.29
N ILE A 511 -11.01 20.13 -8.24
CA ILE A 511 -10.92 20.95 -7.03
C ILE A 511 -9.91 22.07 -7.21
N HIS A 512 -10.41 23.31 -7.34
CA HIS A 512 -9.56 24.48 -7.49
C HIS A 512 -8.85 24.88 -6.17
N THR A 513 -7.55 25.17 -6.30
CA THR A 513 -6.75 25.76 -5.23
C THR A 513 -6.26 27.15 -5.63
N ASN A 514 -6.57 28.14 -4.79
CA ASN A 514 -6.08 29.52 -4.95
C ASN A 514 -4.69 29.71 -4.31
N ALA A 515 -4.11 28.63 -3.78
CA ALA A 515 -2.82 28.64 -3.09
C ALA A 515 -1.65 28.26 -4.01
N SER A 516 -1.87 28.07 -5.32
CA SER A 516 -0.87 27.60 -6.30
C SER A 516 0.37 28.50 -6.45
N GLY A 517 0.35 29.73 -5.90
CA GLY A 517 1.49 30.66 -5.88
C GLY A 517 2.12 30.89 -4.50
N LEU A 518 1.74 30.11 -3.48
CA LEU A 518 2.30 30.20 -2.13
C LEU A 518 3.30 29.05 -1.90
N GLY A 519 4.42 29.33 -1.23
CA GLY A 519 5.43 28.30 -0.92
C GLY A 519 4.91 27.18 -0.01
N ALA A 520 5.74 26.17 0.30
CA ALA A 520 5.35 25.02 1.12
C ALA A 520 4.75 25.37 2.50
N ASN A 521 5.04 26.57 3.02
CA ASN A 521 4.49 27.12 4.27
C ASN A 521 3.29 28.07 4.08
N LEU A 522 2.72 28.14 2.88
CA LEU A 522 1.61 29.02 2.49
C LEU A 522 1.90 30.51 2.73
N MET A 523 3.18 30.90 2.59
CA MET A 523 3.65 32.29 2.57
C MET A 523 3.81 32.76 1.12
N PRO A 524 3.59 34.06 0.84
CA PRO A 524 3.90 34.65 -0.47
C PRO A 524 5.36 34.38 -0.84
N LEU A 525 5.60 33.87 -2.05
CA LEU A 525 6.94 33.77 -2.62
C LEU A 525 7.41 35.17 -3.06
N ASP A 526 8.70 35.46 -2.91
CA ASP A 526 9.30 36.69 -3.45
C ASP A 526 9.17 36.70 -4.99
N ASP A 527 8.88 37.88 -5.56
CA ASP A 527 8.51 38.13 -6.98
C ASP A 527 9.41 37.47 -8.04
N ALA A 528 10.67 37.20 -7.72
CA ALA A 528 11.63 36.55 -8.62
C ALA A 528 11.39 35.03 -8.80
N THR A 529 10.72 34.38 -7.85
CA THR A 529 10.42 32.94 -7.88
C THR A 529 9.07 32.65 -8.53
N THR A 530 8.14 33.60 -8.40
CA THR A 530 6.80 33.56 -9.00
C THR A 530 6.88 33.55 -10.53
N THR A 531 7.78 34.33 -11.11
CA THR A 531 7.99 34.40 -12.57
C THR A 531 8.55 33.11 -13.16
N VAL A 532 9.39 32.37 -12.42
CA VAL A 532 9.93 31.09 -12.89
C VAL A 532 8.87 29.98 -12.84
N LEU A 533 8.07 29.93 -11.77
CA LEU A 533 6.99 28.95 -11.60
C LEU A 533 5.81 29.20 -12.55
N GLU A 534 5.47 30.46 -12.84
CA GLU A 534 4.44 30.80 -13.82
C GLU A 534 4.85 30.45 -15.25
N VAL A 535 6.14 30.54 -15.58
CA VAL A 535 6.67 30.12 -16.89
C VAL A 535 6.66 28.60 -17.00
N GLU A 536 7.11 27.86 -15.98
CA GLU A 536 7.06 26.38 -15.98
C GLU A 536 5.62 25.84 -16.03
N GLN A 537 4.67 26.46 -15.30
CA GLN A 537 3.26 26.06 -15.34
C GLN A 537 2.60 26.37 -16.69
N ARG A 538 2.96 27.48 -17.35
CA ARG A 538 2.51 27.79 -18.71
C ARG A 538 3.10 26.83 -19.74
N GLU A 539 4.38 26.49 -19.63
CA GLU A 539 5.03 25.52 -20.50
C GLU A 539 4.45 24.11 -20.34
N LEU A 540 4.07 23.72 -19.11
CA LEU A 540 3.39 22.45 -18.84
C LEU A 540 1.95 22.44 -19.36
N ALA A 541 1.19 23.54 -19.19
CA ALA A 541 -0.16 23.67 -19.74
C ALA A 541 -0.15 23.69 -21.28
N GLN A 542 0.86 24.30 -21.90
CA GLN A 542 1.05 24.31 -23.35
C GLN A 542 1.45 22.92 -23.88
N HIS A 543 2.26 22.16 -23.15
CA HIS A 543 2.58 20.77 -23.51
C HIS A 543 1.36 19.85 -23.41
N VAL A 544 0.50 20.05 -22.41
CA VAL A 544 -0.75 19.30 -22.26
C VAL A 544 -1.76 19.68 -23.35
N ALA A 545 -1.87 20.97 -23.72
CA ALA A 545 -2.72 21.41 -24.83
C ALA A 545 -2.24 20.90 -26.19
N ASN A 546 -0.93 20.91 -26.44
CA ASN A 546 -0.34 20.39 -27.68
C ASN A 546 -0.41 18.86 -27.78
N ALA A 547 -0.47 18.15 -26.65
CA ALA A 547 -0.72 16.70 -26.62
C ALA A 547 -2.21 16.36 -26.86
N ALA A 548 -3.12 17.30 -26.61
CA ALA A 548 -4.56 17.16 -26.87
C ALA A 548 -4.95 17.51 -28.32
N GLU A 549 -4.09 18.19 -29.08
CA GLU A 549 -4.33 18.53 -30.50
C GLU A 549 -3.28 17.89 -31.44
N SER A 550 -3.63 16.75 -32.02
CA SER A 550 -3.14 16.29 -33.33
C SER A 550 -4.13 15.33 -34.02
N PRO A 551 -4.16 15.28 -35.37
CA PRO A 551 -5.33 15.75 -36.10
C PRO A 551 -6.32 14.64 -36.52
N GLY A 552 -7.56 14.78 -36.08
CA GLY A 552 -8.74 14.22 -36.74
C GLY A 552 -9.28 15.18 -37.80
N SER A 553 -8.66 15.24 -38.98
CA SER A 553 -9.24 15.95 -40.14
C SER A 553 -8.81 15.34 -41.48
N GLN A 554 -9.16 14.08 -41.71
CA GLN A 554 -9.31 13.54 -43.07
C GLN A 554 -10.59 12.71 -43.20
N HIS A 555 -11.74 13.37 -42.98
CA HIS A 555 -13.02 12.88 -43.51
C HIS A 555 -13.90 14.08 -43.89
N LYS A 556 -13.44 14.84 -44.91
CA LYS A 556 -14.29 15.77 -45.67
C LYS A 556 -13.74 16.11 -47.07
N GLN A 557 -13.07 15.14 -47.70
CA GLN A 557 -12.73 15.14 -49.12
C GLN A 557 -12.90 13.73 -49.69
N ALA A 558 -14.15 13.26 -49.71
CA ALA A 558 -14.52 12.02 -50.41
C ALA A 558 -15.93 12.12 -51.03
N GLU A 559 -16.36 13.33 -51.41
CA GLU A 559 -17.63 13.56 -52.12
C GLU A 559 -17.47 14.47 -53.36
N ASP A 560 -16.26 14.65 -53.88
CA ASP A 560 -16.05 15.47 -55.10
C ASP A 560 -15.21 14.79 -56.19
N HIS A 561 -14.96 13.48 -56.07
CA HIS A 561 -14.30 12.66 -57.11
C HIS A 561 -15.00 11.31 -57.30
N GLN A 562 -16.32 11.34 -57.48
CA GLN A 562 -17.10 10.26 -58.11
C GLN A 562 -18.35 10.86 -58.77
N GLY A 563 -18.10 11.74 -59.75
CA GLY A 563 -19.13 12.44 -60.49
C GLY A 563 -18.58 12.98 -61.81
N LYS A 564 -17.83 12.16 -62.55
CA LYS A 564 -17.45 12.35 -63.97
C LYS A 564 -16.57 11.19 -64.46
N HIS A 565 -17.20 10.04 -64.72
CA HIS A 565 -16.83 9.12 -65.79
C HIS A 565 -17.79 7.92 -65.78
N LEU A 566 -18.99 8.12 -66.33
CA LEU A 566 -19.86 7.08 -66.89
C LEU A 566 -21.06 7.75 -67.58
N GLU A 567 -20.76 8.49 -68.65
CA GLU A 567 -21.67 8.68 -69.78
C GLU A 567 -20.80 8.77 -71.02
N GLY A 568 -20.73 7.66 -71.77
CA GLY A 568 -19.91 7.58 -72.98
C GLY A 568 -19.52 6.16 -73.36
N ALA A 569 -20.50 5.26 -73.54
CA ALA A 569 -20.40 4.11 -74.45
C ALA A 569 -21.72 3.31 -74.53
N VAL A 570 -22.71 3.83 -75.28
CA VAL A 570 -23.51 3.01 -76.21
C VAL A 570 -23.74 3.86 -77.46
N ALA A 571 -22.80 3.78 -78.40
CA ALA A 571 -23.01 4.12 -79.82
C ALA A 571 -21.88 3.49 -80.65
N SER A 572 -22.11 2.23 -81.03
CA SER A 572 -21.57 1.44 -82.15
C SER A 572 -21.15 0.04 -81.72
#